data_AF-A0A925C7W9-F1
#
_entry.id   AF-A0A925C7W9-F1
#
_cell.length_a   1.000
_cell.length_b   1.000
_cell.length_c   1.000
_cell.angle_alpha   90.00
_cell.angle_beta   90.00
_cell.angle_gamma   90.00
#
_symmetry.space_group_name_H-M   'P 1'
#
loop_
_entity.id
_entity.type
_entity.pdbx_description
1 polymer ?
#
loop_
_entity_poly.entity_id
_entity_poly.type
_entity_poly.pdbx_seq_one_letter_code
_entity_poly.pdbx_strand_id
1 'polypeptide(L)'
;MAATTQDGRSLWGRATDYLLGRNTLIGIASIMLLLIAGFATWHGMRDFIIGVSTSPTGNSQELPGGLSFSNDFLVIVVVFALTFLMWLMLRETFAQGRRWTERLVTFPLYVFLAIWSIGFGYGFWWSLIAGEEATRTGLSGLQQDAGDAASAVVARLDAVKVGLDGVVTWSATQMAREETSGGSCGTSSGAGRGPLYSARVGVRDQITSLRDGVQNSWIAPVQADVASLQQSVAQLEGTTVAERQQSFNAMATNIRSRARDIAARSNELGKSTATEMRAIAAAVSVPPGQSGFSCYDPTLAQRLTQAAVQADQPATLNLREAAFNEGPAGVANAIKRLWENIGAYLSSLIGWIAGAEPGGAT
;
A
#
# COMPACT_ATOMS: atom_id res chain seq x y z
N MET A 1 -29.78 87.00 -18.03
CA MET A 1 -28.95 86.29 -17.02
C MET A 1 -29.92 85.56 -16.10
N ALA A 2 -29.87 84.26 -15.84
CA ALA A 2 -28.97 83.19 -16.20
C ALA A 2 -29.78 81.89 -16.30
N ALA A 3 -29.24 80.92 -17.03
CA ALA A 3 -29.87 79.70 -17.46
C ALA A 3 -30.23 78.73 -16.32
N THR A 4 -31.41 78.15 -16.41
CA THR A 4 -31.79 76.88 -15.78
C THR A 4 -31.06 75.74 -16.50
N THR A 5 -29.95 75.26 -15.93
CA THR A 5 -29.30 74.02 -16.36
C THR A 5 -30.16 72.81 -15.95
N GLN A 6 -30.89 72.26 -16.91
CA GLN A 6 -31.50 70.93 -16.80
C GLN A 6 -30.41 69.87 -16.71
N ASP A 7 -30.42 69.11 -15.62
CA ASP A 7 -29.53 68.01 -15.30
C ASP A 7 -29.83 66.79 -16.20
N GLY A 8 -29.22 66.79 -17.39
CA GLY A 8 -29.35 65.74 -18.39
C GLY A 8 -28.46 64.53 -18.10
N ARG A 9 -28.63 63.85 -16.96
CA ARG A 9 -28.11 62.48 -16.82
C ARG A 9 -29.04 61.54 -17.57
N SER A 10 -28.58 61.09 -18.75
CA SER A 10 -29.35 60.18 -19.60
C SER A 10 -29.79 58.93 -18.83
N LEU A 11 -31.03 58.50 -19.05
CA LEU A 11 -31.57 57.22 -18.56
C LEU A 11 -30.64 56.03 -18.88
N TRP A 12 -29.85 56.17 -19.95
CA TRP A 12 -28.87 55.19 -20.39
C TRP A 12 -27.64 55.10 -19.47
N GLY A 13 -27.17 56.22 -18.91
CA GLY A 13 -26.13 56.24 -17.87
C GLY A 13 -26.58 55.59 -16.56
N ARG A 14 -27.85 55.81 -16.17
CA ARG A 14 -28.44 55.14 -15.00
C ARG A 14 -28.68 53.64 -15.25
N ALA A 15 -29.06 53.25 -16.45
CA ALA A 15 -29.27 51.84 -16.82
C ALA A 15 -27.95 51.06 -16.92
N THR A 16 -26.90 51.68 -17.46
CA THR A 16 -25.55 51.10 -17.52
C THR A 16 -24.91 51.00 -16.13
N ASP A 17 -25.06 52.00 -15.25
CA ASP A 17 -24.64 51.86 -13.84
C ASP A 17 -25.48 50.84 -13.05
N TYR A 18 -26.72 50.54 -13.48
CA TYR A 18 -27.53 49.47 -12.86
C TYR A 18 -27.11 48.07 -13.33
N LEU A 19 -26.79 47.91 -14.62
CA LEU A 19 -26.40 46.63 -15.24
C LEU A 19 -24.90 46.30 -15.07
N LEU A 20 -24.02 47.30 -15.06
CA LEU A 20 -22.55 47.19 -14.94
C LEU A 20 -22.02 47.84 -13.65
N GLY A 21 -22.90 48.24 -12.74
CA GLY A 21 -22.51 48.76 -11.44
C GLY A 21 -21.62 47.78 -10.69
N ARG A 22 -20.58 48.31 -10.02
CA ARG A 22 -19.63 47.52 -9.22
C ARG A 22 -20.35 46.57 -8.25
N ASN A 23 -21.49 46.96 -7.70
CA ASN A 23 -22.32 46.13 -6.83
C ASN A 23 -23.07 45.01 -7.58
N THR A 24 -23.49 45.23 -8.84
CA THR A 24 -24.12 44.21 -9.69
C THR A 24 -23.10 43.19 -10.17
N LEU A 25 -21.89 43.62 -10.54
CA LEU A 25 -20.76 42.72 -10.86
C LEU A 25 -20.32 41.90 -9.65
N ILE A 26 -20.22 42.51 -8.46
CA ILE A 26 -19.95 41.79 -7.21
C ILE A 26 -21.10 40.81 -6.91
N GLY A 27 -22.36 41.21 -7.15
CA GLY A 27 -23.53 40.35 -7.02
C GLY A 27 -23.46 39.13 -7.94
N ILE A 28 -23.22 39.34 -9.24
CA ILE A 28 -23.10 38.27 -10.24
C ILE A 28 -21.91 37.37 -9.93
N ALA A 29 -20.75 37.92 -9.56
CA ALA A 29 -19.58 37.14 -9.15
C ALA A 29 -19.86 36.31 -7.90
N SER A 30 -20.57 36.87 -6.91
CA SER A 30 -20.96 36.13 -5.70
C SER A 30 -21.94 35.01 -5.99
N ILE A 31 -22.89 35.21 -6.92
CA ILE A 31 -23.83 34.17 -7.37
C ILE A 31 -23.08 33.08 -8.15
N MET A 32 -22.16 33.45 -9.05
CA MET A 32 -21.32 32.48 -9.75
C MET A 32 -20.47 31.65 -8.79
N LEU A 33 -19.82 32.28 -7.81
CA LEU A 33 -19.05 31.57 -6.78
C LEU A 33 -19.94 30.66 -5.93
N LEU A 34 -21.16 31.09 -5.61
CA LEU A 34 -22.12 30.29 -4.85
C LEU A 34 -22.62 29.09 -5.67
N LEU A 35 -22.86 29.26 -6.97
CA LEU A 35 -23.21 28.16 -7.87
C LEU A 35 -22.05 27.18 -8.06
N ILE A 36 -20.82 27.67 -8.21
CA ILE A 36 -19.62 26.83 -8.33
C ILE A 36 -19.36 26.07 -7.03
N ALA A 37 -19.46 26.73 -5.87
CA ALA A 37 -19.31 26.10 -4.56
C ALA A 37 -20.42 25.06 -4.30
N GLY A 38 -21.66 25.39 -4.66
CA GLY A 38 -22.79 24.46 -4.61
C GLY A 38 -22.56 23.25 -5.52
N PHE A 39 -22.12 23.47 -6.75
CA PHE A 39 -21.81 22.41 -7.72
C PHE A 39 -20.64 21.53 -7.27
N ALA A 40 -19.58 22.10 -6.70
CA ALA A 40 -18.47 21.35 -6.15
C ALA A 40 -18.89 20.50 -4.94
N THR A 41 -19.67 21.08 -4.02
CA THR A 41 -20.20 20.37 -2.83
C THR A 41 -21.14 19.24 -3.25
N TRP A 42 -22.00 19.50 -4.23
CA TRP A 42 -22.88 18.55 -4.91
C TRP A 42 -22.12 17.34 -5.43
N HIS A 43 -21.14 17.58 -6.28
CA HIS A 43 -20.40 16.52 -6.94
C HIS A 43 -19.53 15.72 -5.94
N GLY A 44 -18.87 16.41 -5.00
CA GLY A 44 -18.06 15.76 -3.97
C GLY A 44 -18.89 14.88 -3.01
N MET A 45 -20.09 15.31 -2.63
CA MET A 45 -20.99 14.52 -1.79
C MET A 45 -21.56 13.30 -2.53
N ARG A 46 -21.94 13.47 -3.80
CA ARG A 46 -22.38 12.36 -4.67
C ARG A 46 -21.29 11.30 -4.81
N ASP A 47 -20.07 11.72 -5.13
CA ASP A 47 -18.93 10.83 -5.29
C ASP A 47 -18.56 10.14 -3.97
N PHE A 48 -18.64 10.85 -2.84
CA PHE A 48 -18.45 10.25 -1.51
C PHE A 48 -19.46 9.13 -1.23
N ILE A 49 -20.75 9.39 -1.42
CA ILE A 49 -21.82 8.41 -1.13
C ILE A 49 -21.65 7.16 -2.00
N ILE A 50 -21.41 7.34 -3.31
CA ILE A 50 -21.20 6.23 -4.24
C ILE A 50 -19.93 5.44 -3.85
N GLY A 51 -18.85 6.14 -3.46
CA GLY A 51 -17.60 5.51 -3.02
C GLY A 51 -17.73 4.68 -1.74
N VAL A 52 -18.49 5.17 -0.75
CA VAL A 52 -18.73 4.42 0.50
C VAL A 52 -19.62 3.21 0.24
N SER A 53 -20.64 3.32 -0.62
CA SER A 53 -21.54 2.20 -0.96
C SER A 53 -20.89 1.09 -1.79
N THR A 54 -19.78 1.38 -2.48
CA THR A 54 -19.07 0.42 -3.34
C THR A 54 -17.81 -0.17 -2.71
N SER A 55 -17.43 0.29 -1.51
CA SER A 55 -16.30 -0.26 -0.77
C SER A 55 -16.64 -1.66 -0.20
N PRO A 56 -15.70 -2.63 -0.16
CA PRO A 56 -15.97 -4.01 0.25
C PRO A 56 -16.47 -4.17 1.70
N THR A 57 -16.27 -3.17 2.56
CA THR A 57 -16.83 -3.10 3.92
C THR A 57 -18.26 -2.54 3.98
N GLY A 58 -18.84 -2.08 2.87
CA GLY A 58 -20.19 -1.48 2.79
C GLY A 58 -21.31 -2.47 2.46
N ASN A 59 -21.01 -3.75 2.19
CA ASN A 59 -21.99 -4.77 1.82
C ASN A 59 -22.98 -5.17 2.94
N SER A 60 -22.93 -4.54 4.12
CA SER A 60 -23.78 -4.89 5.26
C SER A 60 -24.88 -3.89 5.57
N GLN A 61 -25.17 -2.92 4.70
CA GLN A 61 -26.22 -1.94 4.97
C GLN A 61 -27.13 -1.67 3.77
N GLU A 62 -27.67 -2.77 3.20
CA GLU A 62 -28.99 -2.68 2.58
C GLU A 62 -29.99 -2.36 3.70
N LEU A 63 -30.41 -1.10 3.80
CA LEU A 63 -31.55 -0.76 4.63
C LEU A 63 -32.80 -1.45 4.04
N PRO A 64 -33.56 -2.20 4.86
CA PRO A 64 -34.75 -2.91 4.40
C PRO A 64 -35.86 -1.89 4.15
N GLY A 65 -36.09 -1.55 2.88
CA GLY A 65 -37.14 -0.62 2.48
C GLY A 65 -36.76 0.18 1.25
N GLY A 66 -36.85 -0.45 0.09
CA GLY A 66 -36.61 0.18 -1.21
C GLY A 66 -37.61 1.31 -1.50
N LEU A 67 -37.18 2.55 -1.28
CA LEU A 67 -37.63 3.70 -2.05
C LEU A 67 -36.41 4.23 -2.79
N SER A 68 -36.17 3.73 -4.00
CA SER A 68 -35.14 4.25 -4.89
C SER A 68 -35.56 5.62 -5.44
N PHE A 69 -35.61 6.64 -4.57
CA PHE A 69 -35.43 8.00 -5.07
C PHE A 69 -34.01 8.06 -5.63
N SER A 70 -33.86 8.62 -6.83
CA SER A 70 -32.54 8.81 -7.43
C SER A 70 -31.64 9.48 -6.40
N ASN A 71 -30.56 8.82 -6.00
CA ASN A 71 -29.62 9.32 -4.99
C ASN A 71 -29.15 10.75 -5.37
N ASP A 72 -29.09 11.02 -6.68
CA ASP A 72 -28.84 12.34 -7.24
C ASP A 72 -29.89 13.39 -6.82
N PHE A 73 -31.18 13.08 -6.76
CA PHE A 73 -32.17 14.07 -6.35
C PHE A 73 -32.07 14.41 -4.86
N LEU A 74 -31.85 13.41 -4.01
CA LEU A 74 -31.76 13.59 -2.56
C LEU A 74 -30.55 14.45 -2.19
N VAL A 75 -29.40 14.16 -2.77
CA VAL A 75 -28.19 14.93 -2.50
C VAL A 75 -28.42 16.39 -2.99
N ILE A 76 -29.16 16.63 -4.11
CA ILE A 76 -29.36 18.00 -4.66
C ILE A 76 -30.10 18.81 -3.62
N VAL A 77 -31.19 18.23 -3.09
CA VAL A 77 -31.98 18.83 -2.03
C VAL A 77 -31.14 19.10 -0.78
N VAL A 78 -30.28 18.16 -0.38
CA VAL A 78 -29.39 18.33 0.79
C VAL A 78 -28.37 19.45 0.57
N VAL A 79 -27.74 19.53 -0.60
CA VAL A 79 -26.75 20.57 -0.89
C VAL A 79 -27.42 21.94 -1.00
N PHE A 80 -28.58 22.04 -1.66
CA PHE A 80 -29.36 23.29 -1.65
C PHE A 80 -29.75 23.69 -0.23
N ALA A 81 -30.22 22.75 0.60
CA ALA A 81 -30.58 23.01 1.99
C ALA A 81 -29.38 23.47 2.83
N LEU A 82 -28.21 22.84 2.68
CA LEU A 82 -26.98 23.21 3.38
C LEU A 82 -26.42 24.56 2.94
N THR A 83 -26.42 24.82 1.62
CA THR A 83 -25.96 26.10 1.09
C THR A 83 -26.88 27.24 1.53
N PHE A 84 -28.19 26.98 1.56
CA PHE A 84 -29.19 27.92 2.05
C PHE A 84 -29.11 28.13 3.57
N LEU A 85 -28.90 27.07 4.35
CA LEU A 85 -28.66 27.14 5.80
C LEU A 85 -27.38 27.92 6.12
N MET A 86 -26.29 27.66 5.40
CA MET A 86 -25.03 28.38 5.58
C MET A 86 -25.20 29.86 5.24
N TRP A 87 -25.95 30.19 4.18
CA TRP A 87 -26.30 31.56 3.82
C TRP A 87 -27.17 32.24 4.89
N LEU A 88 -28.20 31.55 5.41
CA LEU A 88 -29.05 32.06 6.48
C LEU A 88 -28.24 32.30 7.76
N MET A 89 -27.36 31.38 8.14
CA MET A 89 -26.52 31.51 9.33
C MET A 89 -25.52 32.68 9.21
N LEU A 90 -24.94 32.89 8.02
CA LEU A 90 -24.09 34.06 7.76
C LEU A 90 -24.90 35.36 7.84
N ARG A 91 -26.12 35.37 7.29
CA ARG A 91 -27.02 36.52 7.35
C ARG A 91 -27.45 36.82 8.79
N GLU A 92 -27.75 35.79 9.58
CA GLU A 92 -28.18 35.93 10.97
C GLU A 92 -27.05 36.31 11.94
N THR A 93 -25.81 35.90 11.66
CA THR A 93 -24.63 36.33 12.44
C THR A 93 -24.34 37.82 12.26
N PHE A 94 -24.50 38.37 11.06
CA PHE A 94 -24.24 39.78 10.76
C PHE A 94 -25.50 40.69 10.76
N ALA A 95 -26.69 40.15 11.03
CA ALA A 95 -27.91 40.94 11.13
C ALA A 95 -27.83 41.95 12.31
N GLN A 96 -28.13 43.21 12.01
CA GLN A 96 -28.19 44.28 13.02
C GLN A 96 -29.38 44.05 13.98
N GLY A 97 -29.10 43.95 15.29
CA GLY A 97 -30.13 43.91 16.34
C GLY A 97 -30.14 42.67 17.26
N ARG A 98 -29.32 41.65 17.02
CA ARG A 98 -29.30 40.41 17.84
C ARG A 98 -28.40 40.47 19.08
N ARG A 99 -28.79 39.71 20.11
CA ARG A 99 -28.04 39.54 21.37
C ARG A 99 -26.74 38.77 21.14
N TRP A 100 -25.69 39.11 21.88
CA TRP A 100 -24.37 38.45 21.82
C TRP A 100 -24.43 36.93 22.03
N THR A 101 -25.39 36.45 22.82
CA THR A 101 -25.62 35.01 23.05
C THR A 101 -26.07 34.27 21.80
N GLU A 102 -26.88 34.86 20.93
CA GLU A 102 -27.30 34.22 19.68
C GLU A 102 -26.16 34.16 18.66
N ARG A 103 -25.25 35.15 18.69
CA ARG A 103 -24.01 35.14 17.90
C ARG A 103 -23.05 34.04 18.35
N LEU A 104 -22.97 33.79 19.65
CA LEU A 104 -22.17 32.71 20.23
C LEU A 104 -22.67 31.31 19.86
N VAL A 105 -23.96 31.14 19.53
CA VAL A 105 -24.52 29.86 19.08
C VAL A 105 -24.41 29.69 17.55
N THR A 106 -24.65 30.77 16.80
CA THR A 106 -24.64 30.73 15.32
C THR A 106 -23.23 30.69 14.75
N PHE A 107 -22.23 31.29 15.40
CA PHE A 107 -20.85 31.29 14.93
C PHE A 107 -20.18 29.90 14.93
N PRO A 108 -20.21 29.10 16.01
CA PRO A 108 -19.70 27.73 15.98
C PRO A 108 -20.41 26.84 14.95
N LEU A 109 -21.73 27.02 14.81
CA LEU A 109 -22.52 26.28 13.84
C LEU A 109 -22.13 26.63 12.39
N TYR A 110 -21.88 27.91 12.11
CA TYR A 110 -21.35 28.35 10.82
C TYR A 110 -19.96 27.78 10.56
N VAL A 111 -19.05 27.83 11.53
CA VAL A 111 -17.70 27.24 11.41
C VAL A 111 -17.78 25.73 11.13
N PHE A 112 -18.66 25.02 11.83
CA PHE A 112 -18.90 23.61 11.59
C PHE A 112 -19.39 23.36 10.15
N LEU A 113 -20.42 24.07 9.69
CA LEU A 113 -20.95 23.95 8.33
C LEU A 113 -19.91 24.32 7.26
N ALA A 114 -19.07 25.32 7.52
CA ALA A 114 -18.00 25.74 6.62
C ALA A 114 -16.91 24.68 6.51
N ILE A 115 -16.45 24.12 7.62
CA ILE A 115 -15.49 23.00 7.64
C ILE A 115 -16.08 21.80 6.89
N TRP A 116 -17.36 21.51 7.11
CA TRP A 116 -18.06 20.41 6.45
C TRP A 116 -18.14 20.63 4.92
N SER A 117 -18.47 21.85 4.48
CA SER A 117 -18.49 22.23 3.06
C SER A 117 -17.12 22.17 2.40
N ILE A 118 -16.05 22.62 3.09
CA ILE A 118 -14.67 22.51 2.63
C ILE A 118 -14.28 21.04 2.44
N GLY A 119 -14.71 20.15 3.34
CA GLY A 119 -14.49 18.70 3.21
C GLY A 119 -15.09 18.10 1.93
N PHE A 120 -16.32 18.48 1.57
CA PHE A 120 -16.93 18.02 0.31
C PHE A 120 -16.34 18.69 -0.92
N GLY A 121 -15.99 19.98 -0.85
CA GLY A 121 -15.27 20.67 -1.91
C GLY A 121 -13.89 20.06 -2.17
N TYR A 122 -13.20 19.60 -1.12
CA TYR A 122 -11.96 18.84 -1.22
C TYR A 122 -12.17 17.49 -1.92
N GLY A 123 -13.28 16.80 -1.64
CA GLY A 123 -13.67 15.59 -2.35
C GLY A 123 -13.83 15.79 -3.86
N PHE A 124 -14.48 16.88 -4.27
CA PHE A 124 -14.60 17.25 -5.68
C PHE A 124 -13.25 17.57 -6.33
N TRP A 125 -12.39 18.32 -5.64
CA TRP A 125 -11.03 18.60 -6.11
C TRP A 125 -10.22 17.30 -6.27
N TRP A 126 -10.36 16.36 -5.33
CA TRP A 126 -9.72 15.04 -5.40
C TRP A 126 -10.24 14.19 -6.57
N SER A 127 -11.55 14.24 -6.84
CA SER A 127 -12.21 13.56 -7.96
C SER A 127 -11.68 14.02 -9.32
N LEU A 128 -11.46 15.34 -9.48
CA LEU A 128 -11.08 15.95 -10.75
C LEU A 128 -9.58 15.99 -11.03
N ILE A 129 -8.74 16.18 -10.01
CA ILE A 129 -7.32 16.52 -10.22
C ILE A 129 -6.38 15.47 -9.63
N ALA A 130 -6.62 14.97 -8.42
CA ALA A 130 -5.65 14.13 -7.71
C ALA A 130 -5.83 12.62 -7.93
N GLY A 131 -7.03 12.17 -8.34
CA GLY A 131 -7.34 10.75 -8.43
C GLY A 131 -6.47 9.97 -9.42
N GLU A 132 -6.30 10.51 -10.64
CA GLU A 132 -5.52 9.84 -11.71
C GLU A 132 -4.03 9.75 -11.36
N GLU A 133 -3.45 10.82 -10.83
CA GLU A 133 -2.04 10.87 -10.46
C GLU A 133 -1.74 10.02 -9.22
N ALA A 134 -2.65 9.99 -8.24
CA ALA A 134 -2.56 9.13 -7.06
C ALA A 134 -2.72 7.63 -7.39
N THR A 135 -3.47 7.27 -8.43
CA THR A 135 -3.63 5.88 -8.87
C THR A 135 -2.42 5.39 -9.65
N ARG A 136 -1.87 6.22 -10.55
CA ARG A 136 -0.58 5.93 -11.22
C ARG A 136 0.57 5.80 -10.23
N THR A 137 0.62 6.67 -9.23
CA THR A 137 1.63 6.63 -8.16
C THR A 137 1.45 5.42 -7.24
N GLY A 138 0.19 5.05 -6.93
CA GLY A 138 -0.12 3.88 -6.10
C GLY A 138 0.26 2.55 -6.76
N LEU A 139 0.07 2.42 -8.07
CA LEU A 139 0.52 1.25 -8.82
C LEU A 139 2.03 1.18 -8.93
N SER A 140 2.69 2.26 -9.36
CA SER A 140 4.16 2.26 -9.45
C SER A 140 4.81 1.95 -8.11
N GLY A 141 4.25 2.44 -7.00
CA GLY A 141 4.68 2.06 -5.65
C GLY A 141 4.48 0.57 -5.34
N LEU A 142 3.29 -0.01 -5.63
CA LEU A 142 3.07 -1.46 -5.44
C LEU A 142 4.01 -2.31 -6.32
N GLN A 143 4.27 -1.85 -7.53
CA GLN A 143 5.16 -2.51 -8.48
C GLN A 143 6.61 -2.48 -7.99
N GLN A 144 7.05 -1.34 -7.46
CA GLN A 144 8.35 -1.19 -6.84
C GLN A 144 8.47 -2.08 -5.60
N ASP A 145 7.49 -2.04 -4.70
CA ASP A 145 7.48 -2.90 -3.50
C ASP A 145 7.50 -4.39 -3.85
N ALA A 146 6.75 -4.81 -4.88
CA ALA A 146 6.75 -6.19 -5.36
C ALA A 146 8.10 -6.57 -5.99
N GLY A 147 8.72 -5.66 -6.75
CA GLY A 147 10.06 -5.84 -7.32
C GLY A 147 11.14 -5.95 -6.25
N ASP A 148 11.13 -5.05 -5.26
CA ASP A 148 12.07 -5.03 -4.14
C ASP A 148 11.93 -6.31 -3.30
N ALA A 149 10.71 -6.70 -2.96
CA ALA A 149 10.43 -7.93 -2.22
C ALA A 149 10.89 -9.18 -3.00
N ALA A 150 10.67 -9.21 -4.31
CA ALA A 150 11.11 -10.30 -5.17
C ALA A 150 12.64 -10.37 -5.28
N SER A 151 13.32 -9.22 -5.36
CA SER A 151 14.78 -9.15 -5.37
C SER A 151 15.40 -9.67 -4.06
N ALA A 152 14.78 -9.40 -2.91
CA ALA A 152 15.20 -9.91 -1.62
C ALA A 152 15.10 -11.45 -1.56
N VAL A 153 14.03 -12.03 -2.13
CA VAL A 153 13.88 -13.49 -2.25
C VAL A 153 14.99 -14.09 -3.12
N VAL A 154 15.28 -13.47 -4.28
CA VAL A 154 16.35 -13.94 -5.18
C VAL A 154 17.72 -13.87 -4.51
N ALA A 155 18.03 -12.78 -3.80
CA ALA A 155 19.29 -12.63 -3.09
C ALA A 155 19.49 -13.71 -2.00
N ARG A 156 18.42 -14.07 -1.28
CA ARG A 156 18.46 -15.17 -0.31
C ARG A 156 18.73 -16.52 -1.00
N LEU A 157 18.05 -16.81 -2.11
CA LEU A 157 18.25 -18.07 -2.85
C LEU A 157 19.69 -18.19 -3.37
N ASP A 158 20.26 -17.09 -3.84
CA ASP A 158 21.66 -17.05 -4.27
C ASP A 158 22.63 -17.30 -3.11
N ALA A 159 22.38 -16.73 -1.93
CA ALA A 159 23.18 -17.01 -0.74
C ALA A 159 23.16 -18.50 -0.36
N VAL A 160 21.98 -19.15 -0.40
CA VAL A 160 21.85 -20.59 -0.14
C VAL A 160 22.62 -21.42 -1.17
N LYS A 161 22.55 -21.04 -2.45
CA LYS A 161 23.28 -21.68 -3.54
C LYS A 161 24.79 -21.60 -3.32
N VAL A 162 25.32 -20.40 -3.05
CA VAL A 162 26.74 -20.17 -2.78
C VAL A 162 27.21 -20.99 -1.58
N GLY A 163 26.38 -21.08 -0.52
CA GLY A 163 26.64 -21.94 0.63
C GLY A 163 26.79 -23.41 0.25
N LEU A 164 25.84 -23.94 -0.53
CA LEU A 164 25.86 -25.33 -1.01
C LEU A 164 27.04 -25.63 -1.95
N ASP A 165 27.38 -24.74 -2.87
CA ASP A 165 28.52 -24.90 -3.76
C ASP A 165 29.85 -24.93 -2.98
N GLY A 166 29.95 -24.13 -1.91
CA GLY A 166 31.06 -24.16 -0.98
C GLY A 166 31.19 -25.48 -0.20
N VAL A 167 30.06 -26.13 0.12
CA VAL A 167 30.00 -27.46 0.76
C VAL A 167 30.44 -28.54 -0.25
N VAL A 168 29.98 -28.50 -1.49
CA VAL A 168 30.38 -29.43 -2.55
C VAL A 168 31.89 -29.34 -2.81
N THR A 169 32.42 -28.12 -2.91
CA THR A 169 33.86 -27.87 -3.16
C THR A 169 34.72 -28.35 -1.99
N TRP A 170 34.26 -28.14 -0.74
CA TRP A 170 34.92 -28.69 0.44
C TRP A 170 34.99 -30.22 0.39
N SER A 171 33.84 -30.86 0.12
CA SER A 171 33.76 -32.32 0.03
C SER A 171 34.72 -32.88 -1.02
N ALA A 172 34.78 -32.26 -2.21
CA ALA A 172 35.70 -32.65 -3.27
C ALA A 172 37.18 -32.49 -2.88
N THR A 173 37.54 -31.36 -2.24
CA THR A 173 38.91 -31.10 -1.77
C THR A 173 39.38 -32.16 -0.79
N GLN A 174 38.49 -32.53 0.12
CA GLN A 174 38.81 -33.52 1.14
C GLN A 174 38.82 -34.96 0.60
N MET A 175 38.06 -35.28 -0.46
CA MET A 175 38.25 -36.54 -1.19
C MET A 175 39.64 -36.65 -1.82
N ALA A 176 40.13 -35.58 -2.45
CA ALA A 176 41.48 -35.56 -3.00
C ALA A 176 42.55 -35.77 -1.90
N ARG A 177 42.31 -35.24 -0.69
CA ARG A 177 43.17 -35.49 0.49
C ARG A 177 43.14 -36.95 0.94
N GLU A 178 41.98 -37.61 0.93
CA GLU A 178 41.90 -39.04 1.27
C GLU A 178 42.67 -39.90 0.27
N GLU A 179 42.57 -39.60 -1.03
CA GLU A 179 43.27 -40.34 -2.07
C GLU A 179 44.79 -40.17 -2.00
N THR A 180 45.27 -38.96 -1.66
CA THR A 180 46.70 -38.62 -1.69
C THR A 180 47.44 -38.86 -0.38
N SER A 181 46.81 -38.61 0.76
CA SER A 181 47.45 -38.66 2.08
C SER A 181 46.70 -39.48 3.13
N GLY A 182 45.42 -39.81 2.89
CA GLY A 182 44.54 -40.39 3.91
C GLY A 182 44.24 -39.41 5.05
N GLY A 183 43.51 -39.87 6.07
CA GLY A 183 43.25 -39.14 7.30
C GLY A 183 42.08 -38.14 7.29
N SER A 184 41.32 -38.05 6.19
CA SER A 184 40.29 -37.01 6.01
C SER A 184 38.97 -37.25 6.76
N CYS A 185 38.83 -38.41 7.39
CA CYS A 185 37.65 -38.85 8.16
C CYS A 185 37.90 -38.91 9.68
N GLY A 186 38.87 -38.13 10.18
CA GLY A 186 39.15 -38.01 11.63
C GLY A 186 39.87 -39.19 12.28
N THR A 187 40.25 -40.19 11.50
CA THR A 187 41.04 -41.35 11.92
C THR A 187 42.28 -41.46 11.04
N SER A 188 43.37 -42.02 11.54
CA SER A 188 44.55 -42.27 10.71
C SER A 188 44.24 -43.34 9.67
N SER A 189 44.17 -42.98 8.40
CA SER A 189 44.08 -43.90 7.26
C SER A 189 45.27 -43.69 6.33
N GLY A 190 45.69 -44.75 5.64
CA GLY A 190 46.70 -44.64 4.58
C GLY A 190 46.09 -44.04 3.31
N ALA A 191 46.94 -43.47 2.46
CA ALA A 191 46.54 -42.97 1.15
C ALA A 191 45.93 -44.08 0.27
N GLY A 192 44.89 -43.75 -0.48
CA GLY A 192 44.31 -44.62 -1.51
C GLY A 192 42.79 -44.81 -1.40
N ARG A 193 42.28 -45.74 -2.21
CA ARG A 193 40.82 -45.96 -2.39
C ARG A 193 40.27 -47.04 -1.47
N GLY A 194 40.45 -46.85 -0.16
CA GLY A 194 39.95 -47.76 0.87
C GLY A 194 38.46 -47.57 1.22
N PRO A 195 37.95 -48.27 2.26
CA PRO A 195 36.57 -48.12 2.72
C PRO A 195 36.17 -46.69 3.11
N LEU A 196 37.09 -45.93 3.72
CA LEU A 196 36.86 -44.52 4.09
C LEU A 196 36.73 -43.61 2.86
N TYR A 197 37.51 -43.88 1.81
CA TYR A 197 37.34 -43.20 0.52
C TYR A 197 35.95 -43.45 -0.06
N SER A 198 35.46 -44.70 -0.04
CA SER A 198 34.10 -45.03 -0.49
C SER A 198 33.01 -44.35 0.37
N ALA A 199 33.18 -44.28 1.69
CA ALA A 199 32.26 -43.57 2.57
C ALA A 199 32.21 -42.07 2.23
N ARG A 200 33.36 -41.48 1.91
CA ARG A 200 33.49 -40.09 1.50
C ARG A 200 32.85 -39.78 0.14
N VAL A 201 32.99 -40.71 -0.81
CA VAL A 201 32.26 -40.66 -2.10
C VAL A 201 30.76 -40.65 -1.84
N GLY A 202 30.26 -41.50 -0.95
CA GLY A 202 28.84 -41.51 -0.56
C GLY A 202 28.37 -40.16 0.00
N VAL A 203 29.13 -39.54 0.90
CA VAL A 203 28.82 -38.21 1.45
C VAL A 203 28.84 -37.14 0.36
N ARG A 204 29.84 -37.15 -0.54
CA ARG A 204 29.89 -36.23 -1.69
C ARG A 204 28.66 -36.39 -2.58
N ASP A 205 28.28 -37.61 -2.90
CA ASP A 205 27.17 -37.89 -3.81
C ASP A 205 25.83 -37.46 -3.19
N GLN A 206 25.65 -37.66 -1.88
CA GLN A 206 24.50 -37.13 -1.13
C GLN A 206 24.44 -35.59 -1.20
N ILE A 207 25.55 -34.90 -0.95
CA ILE A 207 25.60 -33.43 -1.01
C ILE A 207 25.35 -32.92 -2.44
N THR A 208 25.91 -33.60 -3.44
CA THR A 208 25.73 -33.28 -4.86
C THR A 208 24.26 -33.41 -5.26
N SER A 209 23.63 -34.52 -4.87
CA SER A 209 22.19 -34.76 -5.07
C SER A 209 21.33 -33.72 -4.36
N LEU A 210 21.66 -33.34 -3.12
CA LEU A 210 20.97 -32.28 -2.39
C LEU A 210 21.05 -30.94 -3.13
N ARG A 211 22.25 -30.55 -3.57
CA ARG A 211 22.51 -29.31 -4.30
C ARG A 211 21.77 -29.28 -5.64
N ASP A 212 21.76 -30.39 -6.38
CA ASP A 212 21.02 -30.52 -7.64
C ASP A 212 19.50 -30.50 -7.41
N GLY A 213 19.03 -31.18 -6.36
CA GLY A 213 17.64 -31.16 -5.91
C GLY A 213 17.17 -29.75 -5.59
N VAL A 214 17.93 -29.03 -4.76
CA VAL A 214 17.65 -27.63 -4.40
C VAL A 214 17.65 -26.72 -5.62
N GLN A 215 18.64 -26.84 -6.51
CA GLN A 215 18.72 -26.02 -7.71
C GLN A 215 17.50 -26.22 -8.63
N ASN A 216 17.10 -27.47 -8.86
CA ASN A 216 16.07 -27.81 -9.84
C ASN A 216 14.64 -27.73 -9.29
N SER A 217 14.43 -28.08 -8.02
CA SER A 217 13.10 -28.13 -7.40
C SER A 217 12.72 -26.87 -6.64
N TRP A 218 13.70 -26.09 -6.17
CA TRP A 218 13.45 -24.90 -5.35
C TRP A 218 13.93 -23.61 -6.03
N ILE A 219 15.22 -23.51 -6.37
CA ILE A 219 15.79 -22.24 -6.84
C ILE A 219 15.25 -21.85 -8.22
N ALA A 220 15.38 -22.73 -9.22
CA ALA A 220 15.00 -22.40 -10.59
C ALA A 220 13.49 -22.08 -10.75
N PRO A 221 12.55 -22.86 -10.16
CA PRO A 221 11.13 -22.54 -10.26
C PRO A 221 10.77 -21.22 -9.56
N VAL A 222 11.33 -20.95 -8.37
CA VAL A 222 11.03 -19.69 -7.65
C VAL A 222 11.60 -18.48 -8.39
N GLN A 223 12.77 -18.59 -9.02
CA GLN A 223 13.31 -17.53 -9.87
C GLN A 223 12.43 -17.26 -11.10
N ALA A 224 11.89 -18.32 -11.73
CA ALA A 224 10.96 -18.17 -12.84
C ALA A 224 9.64 -17.52 -12.41
N ASP A 225 9.10 -17.91 -11.25
CA ASP A 225 7.88 -17.30 -10.69
C ASP A 225 8.10 -15.81 -10.36
N VAL A 226 9.27 -15.45 -9.83
CA VAL A 226 9.68 -14.05 -9.58
C VAL A 226 9.79 -13.26 -10.89
N ALA A 227 10.42 -13.82 -11.92
CA ALA A 227 10.53 -13.14 -13.22
C ALA A 227 9.15 -12.95 -13.87
N SER A 228 8.27 -13.94 -13.77
CA SER A 228 6.88 -13.83 -14.22
C SER A 228 6.11 -12.76 -13.45
N LEU A 229 6.32 -12.65 -12.13
CA LEU A 229 5.72 -11.60 -11.31
C LEU A 229 6.18 -10.20 -11.78
N GLN A 230 7.46 -10.03 -12.10
CA GLN A 230 8.01 -8.78 -12.63
C GLN A 230 7.45 -8.44 -14.03
N GLN A 231 7.23 -9.46 -14.87
CA GLN A 231 6.71 -9.28 -16.22
C GLN A 231 5.18 -9.07 -16.28
N SER A 232 4.43 -9.59 -15.31
CA SER A 232 2.96 -9.44 -15.22
C SER A 232 2.52 -8.02 -14.88
N VAL A 233 3.46 -7.10 -14.71
CA VAL A 233 3.29 -5.69 -14.39
C VAL A 233 2.91 -4.86 -15.64
N ALA A 234 1.99 -5.38 -16.46
CA ALA A 234 1.53 -4.68 -17.66
C ALA A 234 0.63 -3.48 -17.31
N GLN A 235 0.62 -2.47 -18.19
CA GLN A 235 -0.08 -1.20 -18.01
C GLN A 235 -1.58 -1.38 -17.77
N LEU A 236 -2.16 -0.51 -16.93
CA LEU A 236 -3.62 -0.37 -16.80
C LEU A 236 -4.24 -0.13 -18.17
N GLU A 237 -4.95 -1.12 -18.68
CA GLU A 237 -5.82 -0.96 -19.84
C GLU A 237 -7.26 -0.79 -19.37
N GLY A 238 -7.95 0.18 -19.98
CA GLY A 238 -9.35 0.50 -19.70
C GLY A 238 -9.67 1.90 -20.21
N THR A 239 -10.74 2.01 -21.00
CA THR A 239 -11.18 3.30 -21.55
C THR A 239 -12.00 4.10 -20.54
N THR A 240 -12.56 3.41 -19.54
CA THR A 240 -13.39 4.00 -18.48
C THR A 240 -12.75 3.84 -17.09
N VAL A 241 -13.12 4.71 -16.15
CA VAL A 241 -12.64 4.65 -14.75
C VAL A 241 -13.09 3.37 -14.04
N ALA A 242 -14.29 2.86 -14.34
CA ALA A 242 -14.80 1.62 -13.76
C ALA A 242 -14.02 0.38 -14.24
N GLU A 243 -13.69 0.31 -15.54
CA GLU A 243 -12.84 -0.76 -16.08
C GLU A 243 -11.43 -0.71 -15.49
N ARG A 244 -10.83 0.48 -15.39
CA ARG A 244 -9.52 0.67 -14.76
C ARG A 244 -9.52 0.28 -13.28
N GLN A 245 -10.63 0.50 -12.57
CA GLN A 245 -10.77 0.08 -11.18
C GLN A 245 -10.82 -1.45 -11.04
N GLN A 246 -11.57 -2.12 -11.90
CA GLN A 246 -11.64 -3.58 -11.90
C GLN A 246 -10.30 -4.20 -12.29
N SER A 247 -9.62 -3.68 -13.32
CA SER A 247 -8.31 -4.17 -13.75
C SER A 247 -7.23 -3.90 -12.70
N PHE A 248 -7.25 -2.75 -12.04
CA PHE A 248 -6.39 -2.45 -10.89
C PHE A 248 -6.60 -3.45 -9.75
N ASN A 249 -7.85 -3.67 -9.31
CA ASN A 249 -8.14 -4.55 -8.18
C ASN A 249 -7.76 -6.01 -8.49
N ALA A 250 -8.05 -6.46 -9.71
CA ALA A 250 -7.66 -7.79 -10.18
C ALA A 250 -6.13 -7.93 -10.19
N MET A 251 -5.40 -6.94 -10.71
CA MET A 251 -3.95 -6.94 -10.76
C MET A 251 -3.31 -6.90 -9.37
N ALA A 252 -3.75 -5.99 -8.51
CA ALA A 252 -3.25 -5.87 -7.14
C ALA A 252 -3.50 -7.14 -6.33
N THR A 253 -4.66 -7.77 -6.49
CA THR A 253 -4.98 -9.06 -5.86
C THR A 253 -4.11 -10.18 -6.42
N ASN A 254 -3.91 -10.23 -7.74
CA ASN A 254 -3.07 -11.22 -8.39
C ASN A 254 -1.61 -11.13 -7.95
N ILE A 255 -1.02 -9.94 -7.96
CA ILE A 255 0.35 -9.68 -7.50
C ILE A 255 0.50 -10.08 -6.03
N ARG A 256 -0.44 -9.67 -5.16
CA ARG A 256 -0.40 -10.02 -3.74
C ARG A 256 -0.51 -11.53 -3.51
N SER A 257 -1.42 -12.20 -4.22
CA SER A 257 -1.58 -13.66 -4.12
C SER A 257 -0.30 -14.36 -4.56
N ARG A 258 0.19 -14.06 -5.77
CA ARG A 258 1.41 -14.68 -6.31
C ARG A 258 2.62 -14.43 -5.42
N ALA A 259 2.81 -13.21 -4.94
CA ALA A 259 3.91 -12.91 -4.03
C ALA A 259 3.81 -13.75 -2.75
N ARG A 260 2.63 -13.80 -2.10
CA ARG A 260 2.41 -14.63 -0.91
C ARG A 260 2.64 -16.11 -1.18
N ASP A 261 2.15 -16.63 -2.30
CA ASP A 261 2.31 -18.02 -2.71
C ASP A 261 3.78 -18.37 -2.93
N ILE A 262 4.53 -17.48 -3.61
CA ILE A 262 5.98 -17.61 -3.82
C ILE A 262 6.72 -17.63 -2.48
N ALA A 263 6.43 -16.70 -1.57
CA ALA A 263 7.09 -16.66 -0.27
C ALA A 263 6.73 -17.86 0.61
N ALA A 264 5.46 -18.28 0.63
CA ALA A 264 5.01 -19.45 1.38
C ALA A 264 5.72 -20.72 0.90
N ARG A 265 5.70 -20.97 -0.41
CA ARG A 265 6.39 -22.11 -1.03
C ARG A 265 7.89 -22.06 -0.78
N SER A 266 8.52 -20.90 -0.95
CA SER A 266 9.96 -20.73 -0.71
C SER A 266 10.34 -20.98 0.75
N ASN A 267 9.49 -20.56 1.71
CA ASN A 267 9.72 -20.80 3.13
C ASN A 267 9.53 -22.28 3.51
N GLU A 268 8.56 -22.96 2.89
CA GLU A 268 8.37 -24.41 3.09
C GLU A 268 9.55 -25.22 2.54
N LEU A 269 9.97 -24.94 1.31
CA LEU A 269 11.13 -25.58 0.67
C LEU A 269 12.45 -25.26 1.38
N GLY A 270 12.60 -24.03 1.89
CA GLY A 270 13.74 -23.65 2.72
C GLY A 270 13.83 -24.47 4.01
N LYS A 271 12.69 -24.72 4.68
CA LYS A 271 12.63 -25.54 5.90
C LYS A 271 12.93 -27.01 5.64
N SER A 272 12.37 -27.59 4.58
CA SER A 272 12.65 -28.99 4.23
C SER A 272 14.13 -29.18 3.88
N THR A 273 14.68 -28.27 3.06
CA THR A 273 16.10 -28.25 2.70
C THR A 273 17.00 -28.09 3.93
N ALA A 274 16.67 -27.16 4.83
CA ALA A 274 17.43 -26.96 6.07
C ALA A 274 17.41 -28.22 6.96
N THR A 275 16.30 -28.95 6.99
CA THR A 275 16.17 -30.21 7.71
C THR A 275 17.08 -31.28 7.12
N GLU A 276 17.12 -31.40 5.80
CA GLU A 276 17.99 -32.36 5.09
C GLU A 276 19.48 -32.03 5.30
N MET A 277 19.87 -30.75 5.18
CA MET A 277 21.24 -30.30 5.47
C MET A 277 21.66 -30.64 6.91
N ARG A 278 20.77 -30.43 7.89
CA ARG A 278 21.02 -30.76 9.31
C ARG A 278 21.14 -32.27 9.52
N ALA A 279 20.37 -33.08 8.81
CA ALA A 279 20.45 -34.54 8.88
C ALA A 279 21.80 -35.05 8.36
N ILE A 280 22.27 -34.53 7.22
CA ILE A 280 23.61 -34.87 6.68
C ILE A 280 24.70 -34.38 7.63
N ALA A 281 24.57 -33.16 8.18
CA ALA A 281 25.51 -32.62 9.16
C ALA A 281 25.63 -33.52 10.40
N ALA A 282 24.50 -34.02 10.91
CA ALA A 282 24.48 -34.95 12.04
C ALA A 282 25.22 -36.25 11.70
N ALA A 283 24.99 -36.83 10.52
CA ALA A 283 25.62 -38.07 10.09
C ALA A 283 27.15 -37.97 9.96
N VAL A 284 27.67 -36.85 9.46
CA VAL A 284 29.13 -36.63 9.29
C VAL A 284 29.82 -36.09 10.55
N SER A 285 29.05 -35.79 11.60
CA SER A 285 29.56 -35.31 12.89
C SER A 285 29.80 -36.44 13.92
N VAL A 286 29.47 -37.69 13.58
CA VAL A 286 29.65 -38.85 14.48
C VAL A 286 31.14 -39.18 14.63
N PRO A 287 31.71 -39.11 15.85
CA PRO A 287 33.13 -39.40 16.08
C PRO A 287 33.52 -40.86 15.74
N PRO A 288 34.80 -41.12 15.42
CA PRO A 288 35.30 -42.48 15.23
C PRO A 288 35.05 -43.37 16.46
N GLY A 289 34.65 -44.62 16.23
CA GLY A 289 34.39 -45.60 17.29
C GLY A 289 32.97 -45.57 17.88
N GLN A 290 32.10 -44.67 17.42
CA GLN A 290 30.67 -44.67 17.78
C GLN A 290 29.81 -45.38 16.72
N SER A 291 28.65 -45.87 17.13
CA SER A 291 27.67 -46.48 16.21
C SER A 291 27.18 -45.44 15.18
N GLY A 292 27.21 -45.79 13.90
CA GLY A 292 26.81 -44.88 12.81
C GLY A 292 27.93 -44.03 12.24
N PHE A 293 29.19 -44.23 12.67
CA PHE A 293 30.35 -43.62 12.04
C PHE A 293 30.47 -44.03 10.56
N SER A 294 30.59 -43.05 9.67
CA SER A 294 30.84 -43.25 8.24
C SER A 294 32.13 -42.55 7.80
N CYS A 295 32.16 -41.22 7.93
CA CYS A 295 33.35 -40.39 7.76
C CYS A 295 33.17 -39.13 8.61
N TYR A 296 34.02 -38.95 9.63
CA TYR A 296 33.92 -37.80 10.53
C TYR A 296 34.53 -36.55 9.89
N ASP A 297 33.71 -35.54 9.64
CA ASP A 297 34.10 -34.23 9.10
C ASP A 297 33.31 -33.11 9.82
N PRO A 298 33.80 -32.62 10.98
CA PRO A 298 33.11 -31.62 11.77
C PRO A 298 33.07 -30.25 11.07
N THR A 299 34.02 -29.98 10.18
CA THR A 299 34.04 -28.72 9.41
C THR A 299 32.93 -28.73 8.37
N LEU A 300 32.73 -29.86 7.69
CA LEU A 300 31.61 -30.07 6.78
C LEU A 300 30.26 -29.96 7.51
N ALA A 301 30.14 -30.59 8.69
CA ALA A 301 28.94 -30.49 9.52
C ALA A 301 28.60 -29.03 9.88
N GLN A 302 29.62 -28.23 10.25
CA GLN A 302 29.44 -26.82 10.58
C GLN A 302 28.99 -26.00 9.36
N ARG A 303 29.60 -26.23 8.18
CA ARG A 303 29.22 -25.55 6.93
C ARG A 303 27.80 -25.88 6.50
N LEU A 304 27.40 -27.16 6.57
CA LEU A 304 26.03 -27.59 6.31
C LEU A 304 25.03 -26.96 7.29
N THR A 305 25.39 -26.87 8.57
CA THR A 305 24.53 -26.23 9.58
C THR A 305 24.37 -24.73 9.32
N GLN A 306 25.43 -24.02 8.90
CA GLN A 306 25.36 -22.62 8.53
C GLN A 306 24.49 -22.39 7.28
N ALA A 307 24.65 -23.22 6.25
CA ALA A 307 23.80 -23.20 5.06
C ALA A 307 22.33 -23.48 5.42
N ALA A 308 22.08 -24.41 6.34
CA ALA A 308 20.74 -24.73 6.82
C ALA A 308 20.10 -23.54 7.55
N VAL A 309 20.85 -22.82 8.38
CA VAL A 309 20.33 -21.61 9.05
C VAL A 309 19.94 -20.53 8.03
N GLN A 310 20.73 -20.34 6.97
CA GLN A 310 20.38 -19.39 5.89
C GLN A 310 19.14 -19.84 5.11
N ALA A 311 19.02 -21.14 4.84
CA ALA A 311 17.84 -21.70 4.17
C ALA A 311 16.57 -21.59 5.03
N ASP A 312 16.67 -21.55 6.36
CA ASP A 312 15.53 -21.50 7.30
C ASP A 312 15.03 -20.07 7.59
N GLN A 313 15.78 -19.03 7.23
CA GLN A 313 15.36 -17.63 7.49
C GLN A 313 14.11 -17.27 6.67
N PRO A 314 13.00 -16.81 7.27
CA PRO A 314 11.78 -16.53 6.52
C PRO A 314 11.95 -15.32 5.58
N ALA A 315 11.45 -15.42 4.35
CA ALA A 315 11.26 -14.26 3.49
C ALA A 315 10.02 -13.49 3.96
N THR A 316 10.21 -12.31 4.54
CA THR A 316 9.12 -11.42 4.95
C THR A 316 8.73 -10.50 3.80
N LEU A 317 7.48 -10.61 3.33
CA LEU A 317 6.94 -9.71 2.31
C LEU A 317 6.23 -8.55 2.99
N ASN A 318 6.76 -7.34 2.83
CA ASN A 318 6.09 -6.12 3.28
C ASN A 318 5.45 -5.43 2.06
N LEU A 319 4.27 -5.91 1.66
CA LEU A 319 3.54 -5.36 0.52
C LEU A 319 2.60 -4.27 1.01
N ARG A 320 2.78 -3.03 0.52
CA ARG A 320 1.90 -1.93 0.90
C ARG A 320 0.49 -2.13 0.34
N GLU A 321 -0.49 -1.62 1.07
CA GLU A 321 -1.87 -1.59 0.60
C GLU A 321 -2.01 -0.50 -0.48
N ALA A 322 -1.81 -0.86 -1.74
CA ALA A 322 -2.26 -0.05 -2.85
C ALA A 322 -3.80 0.00 -2.86
N ALA A 323 -4.32 1.21 -2.69
CA ALA A 323 -5.72 1.56 -2.85
C ALA A 323 -5.87 2.31 -4.18
N PHE A 324 -6.94 2.00 -4.90
CA PHE A 324 -7.32 2.78 -6.07
C PHE A 324 -7.89 4.13 -5.64
N ASN A 325 -7.38 5.21 -6.21
CA ASN A 325 -7.67 6.57 -5.78
C ASN A 325 -8.42 7.39 -6.85
N GLU A 326 -8.81 6.77 -7.96
CA GLU A 326 -9.63 7.39 -9.01
C GLU A 326 -11.14 7.23 -8.72
N GLY A 327 -11.92 8.24 -9.10
CA GLY A 327 -13.39 8.22 -9.03
C GLY A 327 -13.97 8.22 -7.60
N PRO A 328 -15.25 7.84 -7.46
CA PRO A 328 -16.01 7.92 -6.19
C PRO A 328 -15.32 7.26 -4.98
N ALA A 329 -14.68 6.11 -5.18
CA ALA A 329 -13.98 5.39 -4.11
C ALA A 329 -12.73 6.13 -3.59
N GLY A 330 -11.97 6.76 -4.49
CA GLY A 330 -10.82 7.60 -4.13
C GLY A 330 -11.22 8.85 -3.36
N VAL A 331 -12.33 9.48 -3.76
CA VAL A 331 -12.93 10.61 -3.05
C VAL A 331 -13.34 10.23 -1.63
N ALA A 332 -13.97 9.06 -1.45
CA ALA A 332 -14.35 8.57 -0.13
C ALA A 332 -13.15 8.35 0.80
N ASN A 333 -12.05 7.78 0.29
CA ASN A 333 -10.85 7.54 1.07
C ASN A 333 -10.11 8.85 1.41
N ALA A 334 -10.06 9.80 0.48
CA ALA A 334 -9.46 11.12 0.70
C ALA A 334 -10.23 11.95 1.74
N ILE A 335 -11.57 11.94 1.68
CA ILE A 335 -12.41 12.61 2.68
C ILE A 335 -12.21 11.97 4.06
N LYS A 336 -12.16 10.62 4.15
CA LYS A 336 -11.89 9.94 5.43
C LYS A 336 -10.56 10.39 6.05
N ARG A 337 -9.48 10.37 5.28
CA ARG A 337 -8.15 10.82 5.74
C ARG A 337 -8.13 12.29 6.13
N LEU A 338 -8.86 13.14 5.41
CA LEU A 338 -9.03 14.55 5.76
C LEU A 338 -9.68 14.68 7.15
N TRP A 339 -10.76 13.96 7.40
CA TRP A 339 -11.45 14.00 8.69
C TRP A 339 -10.64 13.40 9.83
N GLU A 340 -9.90 12.31 9.59
CA GLU A 340 -8.96 11.74 10.56
C GLU A 340 -7.88 12.75 10.95
N ASN A 341 -7.27 13.41 9.96
CA ASN A 341 -6.25 14.44 10.20
C ASN A 341 -6.84 15.65 10.92
N ILE A 342 -7.99 16.17 10.46
CA ILE A 342 -8.67 17.28 11.14
C ILE A 342 -9.00 16.89 12.59
N GLY A 343 -9.47 15.67 12.83
CA GLY A 343 -9.73 15.14 14.17
C GLY A 343 -8.47 15.11 15.03
N ALA A 344 -7.34 14.64 14.50
CA ALA A 344 -6.06 14.60 15.19
C ALA A 344 -5.49 16.01 15.49
N TYR A 345 -5.64 16.95 14.56
CA TYR A 345 -5.23 18.34 14.79
C TYR A 345 -6.16 19.05 15.78
N LEU A 346 -7.46 18.78 15.74
CA LEU A 346 -8.41 19.37 16.69
C LEU A 346 -8.21 18.80 18.09
N SER A 347 -7.96 17.49 18.22
CA SER A 347 -7.71 16.85 19.51
C SER A 347 -6.36 17.27 20.11
N SER A 348 -5.32 17.43 19.30
CA SER A 348 -4.03 17.97 19.77
C SER A 348 -4.12 19.46 20.16
N LEU A 349 -4.92 20.26 19.43
CA LEU A 349 -5.21 21.65 19.82
C LEU A 349 -6.00 21.72 21.13
N ILE A 350 -7.03 20.88 21.29
CA ILE A 350 -7.81 20.79 22.54
C ILE A 350 -6.93 20.30 23.69
N GLY A 351 -6.04 19.32 23.44
CA GLY A 351 -5.05 18.86 24.41
C GLY A 351 -4.11 19.99 24.84
N TRP A 352 -3.59 20.76 23.88
CA TRP A 352 -2.74 21.92 24.15
C TRP A 352 -3.47 23.02 24.95
N ILE A 353 -4.72 23.33 24.61
CA ILE A 353 -5.56 24.32 25.33
C ILE A 353 -5.95 23.81 26.73
N ALA A 354 -6.17 22.50 26.88
CA ALA A 354 -6.50 21.86 28.15
C ALA A 354 -5.27 21.59 29.03
N GLY A 355 -4.06 21.95 28.58
CA GLY A 355 -2.82 21.77 29.33
C GLY A 355 -2.30 20.33 29.37
N ALA A 356 -2.76 19.45 28.48
CA ALA A 356 -2.18 18.13 28.31
C ALA A 356 -0.91 18.25 27.46
N GLU A 357 0.23 17.87 28.05
CA GLU A 357 1.49 17.76 27.31
C GLU A 357 1.33 16.81 26.10
N PRO A 358 1.96 17.12 24.95
CA PRO A 358 1.89 16.28 23.77
C PRO A 358 2.67 14.99 24.03
N GLY A 359 1.97 13.95 24.51
CA GLY A 359 2.48 12.59 24.57
C GLY A 359 2.74 12.10 23.14
N GLY A 360 4.02 11.98 22.79
CA GLY A 360 4.47 11.51 21.49
C GLY A 360 3.90 10.15 21.13
N ALA A 361 3.27 10.08 19.96
CA ALA A 361 3.02 8.82 19.28
C ALA A 361 4.26 8.49 18.44
N THR A 362 5.05 7.53 18.93
CA THR A 362 5.94 6.69 18.10
C THR A 362 5.13 5.68 17.33
#